data_AF-A0A3D5FC52-F1
#
_entry.id   AF-A0A3D5FC52-F1
#
_cell.length_a   1.000
_cell.length_b   1.000
_cell.length_c   1.000
_cell.angle_alpha   90.00
_cell.angle_beta   90.00
_cell.angle_gamma   90.00
#
_symmetry.space_group_name_H-M   'P 1'
#
loop_
_entity.id
_entity.type
_entity.pdbx_description
1 polymer ?
#
loop_
_entity_poly.entity_id
_entity_poly.type
_entity_poly.pdbx_seq_one_letter_code
_entity_poly.pdbx_strand_id
1 'polypeptide(L)' 'MAKPLIAISQLRYADSLASYLKSQRIPVQVHHVPEEDQYVLVLDNDNDHARAMEICQTFIKAPNDPKYQQ' A
#
# COMPACT_ATOMS: atom_id res chain seq x y z
N MET A 1 2.96 7.04 14.95
CA MET A 1 3.07 5.57 15.14
C MET A 1 2.86 4.94 13.78
N ALA A 2 3.69 4.00 13.39
CA ALA A 2 3.56 3.35 12.09
C ALA A 2 2.30 2.46 12.08
N LYS A 3 1.40 2.64 11.10
CA LYS A 3 0.11 1.93 11.06
C LYS A 3 0.01 1.00 9.84
N PRO A 4 -0.30 -0.29 10.02
CA PRO A 4 -0.56 -1.17 8.90
C PRO A 4 -1.82 -0.73 8.16
N LEU A 5 -1.75 -0.68 6.83
CA LEU A 5 -2.85 -0.28 5.94
C LEU A 5 -3.53 -1.52 5.34
N ILE A 6 -2.74 -2.36 4.68
CA ILE A 6 -3.22 -3.51 3.92
C ILE A 6 -2.11 -4.56 3.79
N ALA A 7 -2.49 -5.83 3.79
CA ALA A 7 -1.61 -6.95 3.45
C ALA A 7 -1.92 -7.43 2.02
N ILE A 8 -0.88 -7.66 1.23
CA ILE A 8 -0.97 -8.04 -0.18
C ILE A 8 -0.05 -9.25 -0.42
N SER A 9 -0.57 -10.33 -0.99
CA SER A 9 0.20 -11.56 -1.22
C SER A 9 1.21 -11.47 -2.38
N GLN A 10 1.11 -10.46 -3.25
CA GLN A 10 2.02 -10.29 -4.39
C GLN A 10 2.90 -9.06 -4.23
N LEU A 11 4.23 -9.26 -4.26
CA LEU A 11 5.22 -8.19 -4.17
C LEU A 11 4.98 -7.07 -5.19
N ARG A 12 4.74 -7.44 -6.45
CA ARG A 12 4.50 -6.47 -7.52
C ARG A 12 3.36 -5.50 -7.19
N TYR A 13 2.27 -6.01 -6.62
CA TYR A 13 1.13 -5.19 -6.22
C TYR A 13 1.44 -4.32 -5.01
N ALA A 14 2.19 -4.85 -4.03
CA ALA A 14 2.63 -4.07 -2.89
C ALA A 14 3.55 -2.92 -3.30
N ASP A 15 4.51 -3.17 -4.19
CA ASP A 15 5.42 -2.15 -4.73
C ASP A 15 4.69 -1.11 -5.58
N SER A 16 3.76 -1.55 -6.44
CA SER A 16 2.89 -0.66 -7.23
C SER A 16 2.08 0.28 -6.34
N LEU A 17 1.41 -0.26 -5.33
CA LEU A 17 0.60 0.53 -4.40
C LEU A 17 1.47 1.48 -3.58
N ALA A 18 2.63 1.01 -3.09
CA ALA A 18 3.54 1.82 -2.32
C ALA A 18 4.13 2.98 -3.15
N SER A 19 4.47 2.74 -4.41
CA SER A 19 4.96 3.75 -5.35
C SER A 19 3.90 4.80 -5.67
N TYR A 20 2.65 4.38 -5.83
CA TYR A 20 1.53 5.29 -6.03
C TYR A 20 1.26 6.15 -4.80
N LEU A 21 1.24 5.56 -3.60
CA LEU A 21 1.08 6.29 -2.34
C LEU A 21 2.20 7.33 -2.14
N LYS A 22 3.46 6.94 -2.38
CA LYS A 22 4.60 7.87 -2.34
C LYS A 22 4.46 9.00 -3.36
N SER A 23 3.96 8.72 -4.57
CA SER A 23 3.67 9.75 -5.58
C SER A 23 2.59 10.74 -5.13
N GLN A 24 1.63 10.30 -4.32
CA GLN A 24 0.63 11.16 -3.66
C GLN A 24 1.17 11.89 -2.42
N ARG A 25 2.49 11.83 -2.17
CA ARG A 25 3.18 12.35 -0.97
C ARG A 25 2.77 11.66 0.32
N ILE A 26 2.29 10.43 0.24
CA ILE A 26 1.93 9.61 1.40
C ILE A 26 3.10 8.66 1.69
N PRO A 27 3.89 8.89 2.75
CA PRO A 27 5.05 8.05 3.06
C PRO A 27 4.59 6.69 3.59
N VAL A 28 4.95 5.63 2.86
CA VAL A 28 4.66 4.23 3.21
C VAL A 28 5.89 3.36 3.05
N GLN A 29 5.92 2.29 3.84
CA GLN A 29 6.93 1.23 3.82
C GLN A 29 6.26 -0.11 3.53
N VAL A 30 6.93 -0.96 2.76
CA VAL A 30 6.48 -2.33 2.49
C VAL A 30 7.26 -3.25 3.41
N HIS A 31 6.55 -3.98 4.27
CA HIS A 31 7.12 -4.99 5.15
C HIS A 31 6.77 -6.37 4.61
N HIS A 32 7.79 -7.15 4.29
CA HIS A 32 7.60 -8.55 3.93
C HIS A 32 7.41 -9.39 5.21
N VAL A 33 6.34 -10.16 5.26
CA VAL A 33 5.98 -11.10 6.32
C VAL A 33 6.16 -12.52 5.77
N PRO A 34 7.33 -13.16 6.02
CA PRO A 34 7.66 -14.44 5.40
C PRO A 34 6.77 -15.60 5.87
N GLU A 35 6.23 -15.49 7.08
CA GLU A 35 5.38 -16.52 7.70
C GLU A 35 4.05 -16.70 6.94
N GLU A 36 3.54 -15.62 6.34
CA GLU A 36 2.30 -15.61 5.58
C GLU A 36 2.50 -15.44 4.06
N ASP A 37 3.76 -15.32 3.62
CA ASP A 37 4.15 -14.98 2.23
C ASP A 37 3.40 -13.72 1.72
N GLN A 38 3.35 -12.70 2.58
CA GLN A 38 2.59 -11.47 2.32
C GLN A 38 3.44 -10.22 2.54
N TYR A 39 2.99 -9.13 1.92
CA TYR A 39 3.62 -7.82 1.97
C TYR A 39 2.64 -6.83 2.59
N VAL A 40 2.97 -6.32 3.76
CA VAL A 40 2.15 -5.39 4.52
C VAL A 40 2.63 -3.96 4.24
N LEU A 41 1.73 -3.12 3.73
CA LEU A 41 2.02 -1.69 3.64
C LEU A 41 1.78 -1.04 5.00
N VAL A 42 2.79 -0.33 5.48
CA VAL A 42 2.75 0.40 6.74
C VAL A 42 2.92 1.89 6.45
N LEU A 43 1.99 2.68 6.96
CA LEU A 43 1.98 4.13 6.86
C LEU A 43 2.92 4.72 7.92
N ASP A 44 3.77 5.65 7.52
CA ASP A 44 4.74 6.28 8.43
C ASP A 44 4.08 7.36 9.32
N ASN A 45 3.04 8.02 8.81
CA ASN A 45 2.33 9.10 9.49
C ASN A 45 0.80 8.95 9.46
N ASP A 46 0.14 9.13 10.59
CA ASP A 46 -1.31 9.01 10.77
C ASP A 46 -2.13 10.07 10.00
N ASN A 47 -1.53 11.22 9.69
CA ASN A 47 -2.25 12.35 9.07
C ASN A 47 -2.91 11.98 7.73
N ASP A 48 -2.29 11.08 6.97
CA ASP A 48 -2.76 10.66 5.66
C ASP A 48 -3.51 9.33 5.71
N HIS A 49 -3.81 8.81 6.90
CA HIS A 49 -4.37 7.47 7.08
C HIS A 49 -5.71 7.28 6.37
N ALA A 50 -6.63 8.24 6.49
CA ALA A 50 -7.93 8.16 5.83
C ALA A 50 -7.79 8.06 4.30
N ARG A 51 -6.91 8.89 3.73
CA ARG A 51 -6.66 8.94 2.28
C ARG A 51 -5.92 7.69 1.80
N ALA A 52 -4.92 7.23 2.55
CA ALA A 52 -4.20 6.00 2.26
C ALA A 52 -5.15 4.79 2.26
N MET A 53 -6.07 4.74 3.22
CA MET A 53 -7.08 3.67 3.32
C MET A 53 -8.05 3.70 2.14
N GLU A 54 -8.51 4.88 1.72
CA GLU A 54 -9.39 5.04 0.56
C GLU A 54 -8.72 4.57 -0.74
N ILE A 55 -7.42 4.87 -0.91
CA ILE A 55 -6.61 4.36 -2.02
C ILE A 55 -6.47 2.85 -1.94
N CYS A 56 -6.19 2.28 -0.77
CA CYS A 56 -6.09 0.83 -0.57
C CYS A 56 -7.42 0.12 -0.90
N GLN A 57 -8.56 0.66 -0.48
CA GLN A 57 -9.87 0.12 -0.83
C GLN A 57 -10.14 0.19 -2.34
N THR A 58 -9.75 1.29 -2.99
CA THR A 58 -9.87 1.42 -4.44
C THR A 58 -8.96 0.43 -5.16
N PHE A 59 -7.76 0.18 -4.63
CA PHE A 59 -6.82 -0.81 -5.12
C PHE A 59 -7.38 -2.24 -5.02
N ILE A 60 -8.01 -2.61 -3.90
CA ILE A 60 -8.65 -3.95 -3.77
C ILE A 60 -9.73 -4.14 -4.85
N LYS A 61 -10.50 -3.10 -5.15
CA LYS A 61 -11.56 -3.16 -6.17
C LYS A 61 -11.01 -3.24 -7.59
N ALA A 62 -9.86 -2.63 -7.86
CA ALA A 62 -9.25 -2.58 -9.18
C ALA A 62 -7.70 -2.63 -9.10
N PRO A 63 -7.10 -3.78 -8.75
CA PRO A 63 -5.66 -3.88 -8.52
C PRO A 63 -4.83 -3.79 -9.82
N ASN A 64 -5.48 -4.01 -10.96
CA ASN A 64 -4.88 -3.91 -12.29
C ASN A 64 -5.13 -2.55 -12.96
N ASP A 65 -5.55 -1.53 -12.21
CA ASP A 65 -5.75 -0.19 -12.76
C ASP A 65 -4.39 0.37 -13.24
N PRO A 66 -4.31 0.90 -14.47
CA PRO A 66 -3.07 1.42 -15.04
C PRO A 66 -2.42 2.53 -14.20
N LYS A 67 -3.16 3.23 -13.34
CA LYS A 67 -2.58 4.24 -12.43
C LYS A 67 -1.62 3.67 -11.39
N TYR A 68 -1.70 2.37 -11.10
CA TYR A 68 -0.79 1.67 -10.18
C TYR A 68 0.36 0.95 -10.90
N GLN A 69 0.34 0.92 -12.23
CA GLN A 69 1.36 0.27 -13.07
C GLN A 69 2.38 1.26 -13.67
N GLN A 70 2.33 2.54 -13.26
CA GLN A 70 3.31 3.56 -13.64
C GLN A 70 4.64 3.35 -12.93
#